data_AF-A0A4Q2ZX39-F1
#
_entry.id   AF-A0A4Q2ZX39-F1
#
_cell.length_a   1.000
_cell.length_b   1.000
_cell.length_c   1.000
_cell.angle_alpha   90.00
_cell.angle_beta   90.00
_cell.angle_gamma   90.00
#
_symmetry.space_group_name_H-M   'P 1'
#
loop_
_entity.id
_entity.type
_entity.pdbx_description
1 polymer ?
#
loop_
_entity_poly.entity_id
_entity_poly.type
_entity_poly.pdbx_seq_one_letter_code
_entity_poly.pdbx_strand_id
1 'polypeptide(L)'
;MEQNRKESWNVMKWGLGLFIAFVIFRLVTSDKSSPTEESHTSTSEITNNKAFVISQNFVKSALKSPSSADFGGMFAEPRVRNSGNEYIVNHYVDSKNSFGAEVRSRYTCTLTYISGDWADPNNWICNCLVVDGKVAYGCN
;
A
#
# COMPACT_ATOMS: atom_id res chain seq x y z
N MET A 1 -56.79 -47.37 10.22
CA MET A 1 -56.70 -45.98 9.74
C MET A 1 -55.78 -45.22 10.69
N GLU A 2 -54.47 -45.20 10.45
CA GLU A 2 -53.60 -44.11 10.95
C GLU A 2 -52.23 -44.14 10.26
N GLN A 3 -52.24 -44.35 8.94
CA GLN A 3 -51.03 -44.47 8.14
C GLN A 3 -50.45 -43.12 7.69
N ASN A 4 -50.78 -42.00 8.37
CA ASN A 4 -50.42 -40.67 7.86
C ASN A 4 -50.35 -39.60 8.97
N ARG A 5 -49.49 -39.82 9.98
CA ARG A 5 -49.16 -38.77 10.94
C ARG A 5 -47.64 -38.59 11.11
N LYS A 6 -47.06 -37.89 10.12
CA LYS A 6 -45.96 -36.92 10.29
C LYS A 6 -44.59 -37.58 10.55
N GLU A 7 -43.79 -37.99 9.55
CA GLU A 7 -43.17 -37.14 8.52
C GLU A 7 -42.90 -35.68 8.95
N SER A 8 -42.58 -35.44 10.22
CA SER A 8 -42.17 -34.11 10.72
C SER A 8 -41.09 -34.16 11.80
N TRP A 9 -40.52 -35.34 12.06
CA TRP A 9 -39.47 -35.52 13.07
C TRP A 9 -38.04 -35.54 12.50
N ASN A 10 -37.86 -35.20 11.22
CA ASN A 10 -36.53 -35.12 10.58
C ASN A 10 -36.18 -33.72 10.01
N VAL A 11 -37.10 -32.76 10.02
CA VAL A 11 -36.82 -31.34 9.72
C VAL A 11 -36.54 -30.50 10.98
N MET A 12 -36.80 -31.05 12.16
CA MET A 12 -36.55 -30.40 13.46
C MET A 12 -35.17 -30.76 14.05
N LYS A 13 -34.14 -30.96 13.22
CA LYS A 13 -32.74 -31.13 13.66
C LYS A 13 -31.70 -30.32 12.88
N TRP A 14 -32.13 -29.49 11.93
CA TRP A 14 -31.24 -28.58 11.19
C TRP A 14 -31.63 -27.09 11.30
N GLY A 15 -32.58 -26.74 12.17
CA GLY A 15 -33.04 -25.37 12.40
C GLY A 15 -32.46 -24.66 13.63
N LEU A 16 -31.80 -25.38 14.55
CA LEU A 16 -31.22 -24.78 15.77
C LEU A 16 -29.70 -24.52 15.66
N GLY A 17 -28.98 -25.25 14.81
CA GLY A 17 -27.54 -25.07 14.61
C GLY A 17 -27.17 -23.91 13.66
N LEU A 18 -28.06 -23.53 12.74
CA LEU A 18 -27.81 -22.45 11.78
C LEU A 18 -28.22 -21.06 12.29
N PHE A 19 -29.08 -20.96 13.31
CA PHE A 19 -29.40 -19.67 13.94
C PHE A 19 -28.31 -19.22 14.94
N ILE A 20 -27.65 -20.17 15.61
CA ILE A 20 -26.49 -19.90 16.47
C ILE A 20 -25.27 -19.50 15.62
N ALA A 21 -25.05 -20.12 14.45
CA ALA A 21 -23.96 -19.74 13.54
C ALA A 21 -24.12 -18.34 12.93
N PHE A 22 -25.34 -17.86 12.68
CA PHE A 22 -25.57 -16.52 12.12
C PHE A 22 -25.40 -15.40 13.17
N VAL A 23 -25.67 -15.69 14.45
CA VAL A 23 -25.40 -14.76 15.56
C VAL A 23 -23.89 -14.73 15.88
N ILE A 24 -23.19 -15.85 15.81
CA ILE A 24 -21.72 -15.88 15.98
C ILE A 24 -21.01 -15.20 14.80
N PHE A 25 -21.52 -15.29 13.57
CA PHE A 25 -20.98 -14.58 12.40
C PHE A 25 -21.23 -13.05 12.44
N ARG A 26 -22.23 -12.58 13.21
CA ARG A 26 -22.42 -11.15 13.53
C ARG A 26 -21.79 -10.72 14.86
N LEU A 27 -21.29 -11.65 15.67
CA LEU A 27 -20.52 -11.38 16.90
C LEU A 27 -19.00 -11.54 16.71
N VAL A 28 -18.55 -12.17 15.63
CA VAL A 28 -17.18 -12.05 15.09
C VAL A 28 -17.02 -10.74 14.28
N THR A 29 -17.97 -9.82 14.44
CA THR A 29 -17.76 -8.39 14.23
C THR A 29 -17.99 -7.68 15.56
N SER A 30 -17.08 -7.88 16.53
CA SER A 30 -16.75 -6.85 17.51
C SER A 30 -15.49 -7.21 18.29
N ASP A 31 -14.68 -6.17 18.50
CA ASP A 31 -13.60 -6.05 19.48
C ASP A 31 -12.30 -6.79 19.19
N LYS A 32 -11.64 -6.36 18.11
CA LYS A 32 -10.17 -6.25 18.18
C LYS A 32 -9.84 -5.01 19.01
N SER A 33 -10.00 -5.12 20.32
CA SER A 33 -9.51 -4.12 21.27
C SER A 33 -7.99 -4.03 21.16
N SER A 34 -7.54 -2.86 20.67
CA SER A 34 -6.28 -2.16 20.97
C SER A 34 -4.94 -2.90 20.78
N PRO A 35 -3.97 -2.20 20.18
CA PRO A 35 -3.30 -1.18 20.98
C PRO A 35 -3.71 0.19 20.48
N THR A 36 -4.40 0.88 21.38
CA THR A 36 -4.18 2.27 21.75
C THR A 36 -3.59 3.10 20.62
N GLU A 37 -4.47 3.91 20.03
CA GLU A 37 -4.13 5.23 19.54
C GLU A 37 -3.50 6.03 20.68
N GLU A 38 -2.24 5.72 20.94
CA GLU A 38 -1.33 6.57 21.65
C GLU A 38 -0.75 7.50 20.60
N SER A 39 -1.40 8.66 20.47
CA SER A 39 -0.80 9.90 20.00
C SER A 39 0.40 10.23 20.89
N HIS A 40 1.47 9.47 20.71
CA HIS A 40 2.80 9.81 21.15
C HIS A 40 3.51 10.26 19.90
N THR A 41 3.75 11.57 19.82
CA THR A 41 4.77 12.22 18.99
C THR A 41 6.10 11.52 19.26
N SER A 42 6.26 10.36 18.64
CA SER A 42 7.45 9.55 18.59
C SER A 42 7.86 9.68 17.14
N THR A 43 9.01 10.29 16.91
CA THR A 43 9.64 10.37 15.60
C THR A 43 9.81 8.93 15.11
N SER A 44 8.81 8.38 14.42
CA SER A 44 8.90 7.05 13.86
C SER A 44 9.99 7.13 12.81
N GLU A 45 11.12 6.47 13.04
CA GLU A 45 12.21 6.50 12.09
C GLU A 45 11.69 6.03 10.73
N ILE A 46 11.83 6.90 9.74
CA ILE A 46 11.43 6.63 8.38
C ILE A 46 12.47 5.68 7.79
N THR A 47 12.04 4.46 7.50
CA THR A 47 12.95 3.46 6.95
C THR A 47 13.19 3.70 5.46
N ASN A 48 14.31 3.21 4.95
CA ASN A 48 14.64 3.26 3.52
C ASN A 48 13.55 2.64 2.63
N ASN A 49 12.87 1.60 3.10
CA ASN A 49 11.76 0.98 2.37
C ASN A 49 10.55 1.92 2.26
N LYS A 50 10.23 2.69 3.32
CA LYS A 50 9.16 3.69 3.28
C LYS A 50 9.49 4.80 2.29
N ALA A 51 10.73 5.30 2.32
CA ALA A 51 11.22 6.28 1.36
C ALA A 51 11.19 5.75 -0.08
N PHE A 52 11.52 4.47 -0.29
CA PHE A 52 11.39 3.83 -1.60
C PHE A 52 9.93 3.79 -2.06
N VAL A 53 9.01 3.31 -1.22
CA VAL A 53 7.58 3.23 -1.56
C VAL A 53 7.02 4.60 -1.90
N ILE A 54 7.29 5.62 -1.09
CA ILE A 54 6.76 6.96 -1.35
C ILE A 54 7.38 7.58 -2.62
N SER A 55 8.66 7.30 -2.90
CA SER A 55 9.31 7.77 -4.14
C SER A 55 8.56 7.33 -5.40
N GLN A 56 7.94 6.14 -5.37
CA GLN A 56 7.19 5.62 -6.52
C GLN A 56 6.00 6.51 -6.88
N ASN A 57 5.36 7.18 -5.90
CA ASN A 57 4.26 8.10 -6.18
C ASN A 57 4.73 9.31 -6.99
N PHE A 58 5.88 9.87 -6.63
CA PHE A 58 6.50 10.98 -7.35
C PHE A 58 7.04 10.56 -8.72
N VAL A 59 7.63 9.36 -8.83
CA VAL A 59 8.08 8.84 -10.13
C VAL A 59 6.88 8.64 -11.05
N LYS A 60 5.80 8.04 -10.56
CA LYS A 60 4.58 7.78 -11.34
C LYS A 60 4.00 9.06 -11.95
N SER A 61 4.02 10.19 -11.24
CA SER A 61 3.49 11.46 -11.77
C SER A 61 4.29 12.00 -12.96
N ALA A 62 5.55 11.58 -13.12
CA ALA A 62 6.41 11.97 -14.23
C ALA A 62 6.30 11.04 -15.48
N LEU A 63 5.67 9.87 -15.34
CA LEU A 63 5.61 8.87 -16.42
C LEU A 63 4.49 9.16 -17.43
N LYS A 64 4.69 8.74 -18.68
CA LYS A 64 3.66 8.85 -19.74
C LYS A 64 2.47 7.92 -19.52
N SER A 65 2.70 6.77 -18.88
CA SER A 65 1.66 5.82 -18.51
C SER A 65 1.84 5.38 -17.06
N PRO A 66 1.41 6.20 -16.08
CA PRO A 66 1.63 5.94 -14.65
C PRO A 66 1.07 4.61 -14.16
N SER A 67 -0.05 4.15 -14.73
CA SER A 67 -0.70 2.88 -14.39
C SER A 67 0.06 1.65 -14.88
N SER A 68 0.99 1.81 -15.82
CA SER A 68 1.85 0.72 -16.31
C SER A 68 3.18 0.59 -15.55
N ALA A 69 3.41 1.44 -14.55
CA ALA A 69 4.69 1.51 -13.85
C ALA A 69 4.92 0.27 -12.95
N ASP A 70 6.01 -0.45 -13.18
CA ASP A 70 6.51 -1.53 -12.35
C ASP A 70 7.90 -1.19 -11.79
N PHE A 71 8.08 -1.41 -10.50
CA PHE A 71 9.30 -1.11 -9.75
C PHE A 71 10.04 -2.37 -9.25
N GLY A 72 9.70 -3.55 -9.78
CA GLY A 72 10.36 -4.83 -9.45
C GLY A 72 9.72 -5.61 -8.30
N GLY A 73 8.60 -5.14 -7.77
CA GLY A 73 7.81 -5.84 -6.75
C GLY A 73 8.62 -6.27 -5.51
N MET A 74 8.44 -7.53 -5.08
CA MET A 74 9.06 -8.09 -3.87
C MET A 74 10.58 -8.22 -3.95
N PHE A 75 11.14 -8.37 -5.16
CA PHE A 75 12.58 -8.54 -5.39
C PHE A 75 13.27 -7.21 -5.75
N ALA A 76 12.60 -6.08 -5.53
CA ALA A 76 13.19 -4.77 -5.76
C ALA A 76 14.36 -4.52 -4.79
N GLU A 77 15.51 -4.14 -5.33
CA GLU A 77 16.71 -3.78 -4.56
C GLU A 77 17.08 -2.30 -4.79
N PRO A 78 16.28 -1.35 -4.29
CA PRO A 78 16.57 0.07 -4.44
C PRO A 78 17.80 0.45 -3.64
N ARG A 79 18.63 1.35 -4.19
CA ARG A 79 19.72 1.96 -3.45
C ARG A 79 19.23 3.25 -2.80
N VAL A 80 19.03 3.21 -1.49
CA VAL A 80 18.57 4.35 -0.70
C VAL A 80 19.71 4.84 0.20
N ARG A 81 20.00 6.14 0.13
CA ARG A 81 20.86 6.84 1.07
C ARG A 81 20.02 7.81 1.87
N ASN A 82 20.25 7.91 3.17
CA ASN A 82 19.52 8.84 4.03
C ASN A 82 20.47 9.67 4.90
N SER A 83 20.06 10.90 5.19
CA SER A 83 20.74 11.82 6.10
C SER A 83 19.69 12.65 6.84
N GLY A 84 19.41 12.27 8.09
CA GLY A 84 18.30 12.85 8.86
C GLY A 84 16.96 12.63 8.15
N ASN A 85 16.34 13.72 7.71
CA ASN A 85 15.03 13.70 7.04
C ASN A 85 15.14 13.63 5.51
N GLU A 86 16.34 13.65 4.95
CA GLU A 86 16.57 13.59 3.51
C GLU A 86 16.86 12.16 3.05
N TYR A 87 16.27 11.76 1.93
CA TYR A 87 16.38 10.43 1.34
C TYR A 87 16.67 10.56 -0.16
N ILE A 88 17.70 9.88 -0.63
CA ILE A 88 18.04 9.78 -2.05
C ILE A 88 17.81 8.34 -2.49
N VAL A 89 16.78 8.13 -3.31
CA VAL A 89 16.39 6.82 -3.85
C VAL A 89 16.90 6.69 -5.27
N ASN A 90 17.68 5.65 -5.55
CA ASN A 90 18.10 5.28 -6.89
C ASN A 90 17.54 3.90 -7.23
N HIS A 91 16.74 3.82 -8.30
CA HIS A 91 16.17 2.56 -8.75
C HIS A 91 15.81 2.61 -10.24
N TYR A 92 15.07 1.61 -10.72
CA TYR A 92 14.48 1.60 -12.04
C TYR A 92 12.95 1.56 -11.97
N VAL A 93 12.32 1.94 -13.08
CA VAL A 93 10.90 1.74 -13.34
C VAL A 93 10.72 1.24 -14.77
N ASP A 94 9.95 0.18 -14.94
CA ASP A 94 9.47 -0.27 -16.24
C ASP A 94 8.11 0.37 -16.50
N SER A 95 7.94 1.04 -17.64
CA SER A 95 6.65 1.65 -17.98
C SER A 95 6.47 1.82 -19.49
N LYS A 96 5.21 1.97 -19.92
CA LYS A 96 4.88 2.23 -21.32
C LYS A 96 5.17 3.67 -21.70
N ASN A 97 5.89 3.84 -22.80
CA ASN A 97 6.07 5.14 -23.44
C ASN A 97 4.85 5.54 -24.31
N SER A 98 4.92 6.69 -24.99
CA SER A 98 3.85 7.19 -25.85
C SER A 98 3.51 6.31 -27.06
N PHE A 99 4.38 5.35 -27.42
CA PHE A 99 4.15 4.36 -28.48
C PHE A 99 3.62 3.03 -27.94
N GLY A 100 3.39 2.92 -26.63
CA GLY A 100 2.89 1.71 -25.98
C GLY A 100 3.94 0.63 -25.73
N ALA A 101 5.21 0.89 -26.09
CA ALA A 101 6.32 -0.02 -25.81
C ALA A 101 6.75 0.09 -24.36
N GLU A 102 7.06 -1.05 -23.74
CA GLU A 102 7.59 -1.14 -22.39
C GLU A 102 9.09 -0.80 -22.40
N VAL A 103 9.48 0.17 -21.56
CA VAL A 103 10.85 0.67 -21.46
C VAL A 103 11.26 0.76 -20.00
N ARG A 104 12.47 0.29 -19.71
CA ARG A 104 13.13 0.47 -18.42
C ARG A 104 13.82 1.81 -18.34
N SER A 105 13.42 2.64 -17.39
CA SER A 105 14.06 3.91 -17.08
C SER A 105 14.73 3.87 -15.71
N ARG A 106 15.92 4.47 -15.60
CA ARG A 106 16.58 4.68 -14.30
C ARG A 106 16.12 6.01 -13.73
N TYR A 107 15.87 6.04 -12.42
CA TYR A 107 15.52 7.27 -11.74
C TYR A 107 16.33 7.51 -10.48
N THR A 108 16.49 8.80 -10.17
CA THR A 108 16.98 9.29 -8.89
C THR A 108 15.94 10.25 -8.34
N CYS A 109 15.47 9.99 -7.12
CA CYS A 109 14.49 10.82 -6.43
C CYS A 109 15.03 11.26 -5.07
N THR A 110 15.17 12.57 -4.88
CA THR A 110 15.57 13.19 -3.61
C THR A 110 14.32 13.67 -2.89
N LEU A 111 14.11 13.17 -1.68
CA LEU A 111 12.94 13.41 -0.86
C LEU A 111 13.33 14.00 0.49
N THR A 112 12.52 14.92 1.02
CA THR A 112 12.57 15.36 2.42
C THR A 112 11.27 14.98 3.11
N TYR A 113 11.38 14.22 4.20
CA TYR A 113 10.23 13.94 5.08
C TYR A 113 9.99 15.13 6.01
N ILE A 114 8.75 15.60 6.07
CA ILE A 114 8.34 16.74 6.90
C ILE A 114 7.93 16.25 8.29
N SER A 115 6.78 15.59 8.38
CA SER A 115 6.14 15.11 9.61
C SER A 115 4.84 14.38 9.28
N GLY A 116 4.29 13.60 10.21
CA GLY A 116 2.96 12.99 10.06
C GLY A 116 3.00 11.55 9.52
N ASP A 117 1.93 11.08 8.91
CA ASP A 117 1.91 9.73 8.34
C ASP A 117 2.87 9.65 7.13
N TRP A 118 3.85 8.75 7.23
CA TRP A 118 4.82 8.50 6.16
C TRP A 118 4.16 8.01 4.87
N ALA A 119 2.99 7.39 4.95
CA ALA A 119 2.28 6.84 3.81
C ALA A 119 1.56 7.93 2.99
N ASP A 120 1.36 9.14 3.55
CA ASP A 120 0.75 10.27 2.86
C ASP A 120 1.83 11.07 2.09
N PRO A 121 1.76 11.15 0.74
CA PRO A 121 2.72 11.90 -0.06
C PRO A 121 2.79 13.40 0.29
N ASN A 122 1.75 13.98 0.89
CA ASN A 122 1.74 15.39 1.30
C ASN A 122 2.70 15.67 2.48
N ASN A 123 3.10 14.64 3.21
CA ASN A 123 4.06 14.73 4.30
C ASN A 123 5.53 14.64 3.81
N TRP A 124 5.74 14.75 2.50
CA TRP A 124 7.02 14.66 1.83
C TRP A 124 7.18 15.77 0.79
N ILE A 125 8.41 16.22 0.62
CA ILE A 125 8.81 17.12 -0.46
C ILE A 125 9.72 16.34 -1.41
N CYS A 126 9.37 16.27 -2.68
CA CYS A 126 10.28 15.74 -3.70
C CYS A 126 11.21 16.85 -4.19
N ASN A 127 12.37 17.03 -3.57
CA ASN A 127 13.29 18.12 -3.94
C ASN A 127 13.78 18.00 -5.39
N CYS A 128 14.11 16.80 -5.87
CA CYS A 128 14.60 16.61 -7.22
C CYS A 128 14.25 15.21 -7.73
N LEU A 129 13.73 15.14 -8.95
CA LEU A 129 13.46 13.88 -9.65
C LEU A 129 14.14 13.92 -11.00
N VAL A 130 15.01 12.95 -11.24
CA VAL A 130 15.69 12.73 -12.52
C VAL A 130 15.26 11.36 -13.04
N VAL A 131 14.83 11.31 -14.29
CA VAL A 131 14.47 10.06 -15.00
C VAL A 131 15.27 10.02 -16.31
N ASP A 132 16.03 8.95 -16.51
CA ASP A 132 16.96 8.77 -17.65
C ASP A 132 17.87 9.97 -17.89
N GLY A 133 18.40 10.54 -16.81
CA GLY A 133 19.31 11.69 -16.85
C GLY A 133 18.63 13.03 -17.16
N LYS A 134 17.30 13.07 -17.31
CA LYS A 134 16.54 14.31 -17.52
C LYS A 134 15.82 14.71 -16.24
N VAL A 135 15.87 16.00 -15.90
CA VAL A 135 15.10 16.55 -14.79
C VAL A 135 13.61 16.43 -15.12
N ALA A 136 12.89 15.66 -14.31
CA ALA A 136 11.45 15.51 -14.37
C ALA A 136 10.74 16.43 -13.36
N TYR A 137 11.39 16.76 -12.24
CA TYR A 137 10.86 17.68 -11.22
C TYR A 137 11.97 18.31 -10.37
N GLY A 138 11.80 19.58 -9.99
CA GLY A 138 12.33 20.16 -8.74
C GLY A 138 13.82 20.50 -8.61
N CYS A 139 14.70 20.13 -9.54
CA CYS A 139 16.16 20.27 -9.34
C CYS A 139 16.68 21.71 -9.53
N ASN A 140 16.49 22.60 -8.54
CA ASN A 140 17.00 23.98 -8.51
C ASN A 140 17.92 24.24 -7.31
#